data_AF-A0A497S2C8-F1
#
_entry.id   AF-A0A497S2C8-F1
#
_cell.length_a   1.000
_cell.length_b   1.000
_cell.length_c   1.000
_cell.angle_alpha   90.00
_cell.angle_beta   90.00
_cell.angle_gamma   90.00
#
_symmetry.space_group_name_H-M   'P 1'
#
loop_
_entity.id
_entity.type
_entity.pdbx_description
1 polymer ?
#
loop_
_entity_poly.entity_id
_entity_poly.type
_entity_poly.pdbx_seq_one_letter_code
_entity_poly.pdbx_strand_id
1 'polypeptide(L)'
;MILKMRLNEIRNKYMNIVKDKFLGGSEALEELSYDILKLLETSPRKYKIPLFVLHEIFWEIAHDQERRMVTLDEAKMLYLELHKPILDLIDALVNNADEKTLLEITTSLIEKFYEVFHKRV
;
A
#
# COMPACT_ATOMS: atom_id res chain seq x y z
N MET A 1 -15.94 -4.93 -14.37
CA MET A 1 -16.69 -3.92 -13.60
C MET A 1 -16.45 -4.05 -12.10
N ILE A 2 -16.59 -5.25 -11.51
CA ILE A 2 -16.38 -5.51 -10.07
C ILE A 2 -14.94 -5.19 -9.61
N LEU A 3 -13.91 -5.64 -10.33
CA LEU A 3 -12.51 -5.40 -9.95
C LEU A 3 -12.16 -3.91 -9.82
N LYS A 4 -12.59 -3.09 -10.78
CA LYS A 4 -12.35 -1.64 -10.75
C LYS A 4 -13.05 -0.97 -9.55
N MET A 5 -14.23 -1.44 -9.15
CA MET A 5 -14.91 -0.96 -7.95
C MET A 5 -14.10 -1.28 -6.69
N ARG A 6 -13.67 -2.54 -6.53
CA ARG A 6 -12.85 -2.97 -5.38
C ARG A 6 -11.50 -2.24 -5.29
N LEU A 7 -10.87 -1.98 -6.44
CA LEU A 7 -9.63 -1.17 -6.48
C LEU A 7 -9.88 0.29 -6.07
N ASN A 8 -11.02 0.88 -6.46
CA ASN A 8 -11.40 2.21 -5.99
C ASN A 8 -11.72 2.22 -4.48
N GLU A 9 -12.30 1.15 -3.93
CA GLU A 9 -12.49 1.01 -2.48
C GLU A 9 -11.15 0.99 -1.74
N ILE A 10 -10.18 0.19 -2.21
CA ILE A 10 -8.80 0.18 -1.68
C ILE A 10 -8.20 1.58 -1.72
N ARG A 11 -8.30 2.26 -2.86
CA ARG A 11 -7.82 3.64 -3.03
C ARG A 11 -8.44 4.59 -2.01
N ASN A 12 -9.76 4.54 -1.83
CA ASN A 12 -10.46 5.42 -0.91
C ASN A 12 -10.13 5.12 0.55
N LYS A 13 -10.04 3.84 0.93
CA LYS A 13 -9.59 3.42 2.27
C LYS A 13 -8.18 3.94 2.54
N TYR A 14 -7.26 3.72 1.62
CA TYR A 14 -5.89 4.24 1.72
C TYR A 14 -5.86 5.77 1.90
N MET A 15 -6.60 6.51 1.07
CA MET A 15 -6.69 7.97 1.17
C MET A 15 -7.30 8.44 2.50
N ASN A 16 -8.19 7.68 3.12
CA ASN A 16 -8.74 8.01 4.43
C ASN A 16 -7.73 7.77 5.55
N ILE A 17 -6.98 6.66 5.49
CA ILE A 17 -5.91 6.33 6.45
C ILE A 17 -4.86 7.45 6.49
N VAL A 18 -4.40 7.93 5.33
CA VAL A 18 -3.36 8.97 5.27
C VAL A 18 -3.87 10.39 5.54
N LYS A 19 -5.18 10.63 5.49
CA LYS A 19 -5.78 11.93 5.83
C LYS A 19 -5.84 12.16 7.33
N ASP A 20 -6.00 11.11 8.11
CA ASP A 20 -6.10 11.24 9.56
C ASP A 20 -4.72 11.61 10.12
N LYS A 21 -4.62 12.82 10.67
CA LYS A 21 -3.36 13.39 11.19
C LYS A 21 -2.89 12.69 12.48
N PHE A 22 -3.69 11.76 13.00
CA PHE A 22 -3.39 10.88 14.12
C PHE A 22 -3.01 9.50 13.61
N LEU A 23 -1.73 9.33 13.30
CA LEU A 23 -1.12 8.07 12.92
C LEU A 23 -1.05 7.13 14.12
N GLY A 24 -2.16 6.44 14.33
CA GLY A 24 -2.27 5.10 14.88
C GLY A 24 -3.15 4.34 13.90
N GLY A 25 -2.53 3.84 12.84
CA GLY A 25 -3.23 3.28 11.68
C GLY A 25 -2.92 1.81 11.45
N SER A 26 -2.29 1.12 12.41
CA SER A 26 -1.88 -0.28 12.25
C SER A 26 -3.08 -1.16 11.93
N GLU A 27 -4.15 -1.08 12.73
CA GLU A 27 -5.39 -1.84 12.51
C GLU A 27 -6.01 -1.51 11.14
N ALA A 28 -6.09 -0.23 10.77
CA ALA A 28 -6.67 0.18 9.49
C ALA A 28 -5.81 -0.25 8.28
N LEU A 29 -4.48 -0.24 8.42
CA LEU A 29 -3.55 -0.73 7.41
C LEU A 29 -3.60 -2.25 7.30
N GLU A 30 -3.72 -2.95 8.42
CA GLU A 30 -3.88 -4.39 8.46
C GLU A 30 -5.19 -4.81 7.79
N GLU A 31 -6.31 -4.12 8.09
CA GLU A 31 -7.59 -4.34 7.41
C GLU A 31 -7.46 -4.11 5.90
N LEU A 32 -6.82 -3.01 5.49
CA LEU A 32 -6.56 -2.72 4.08
C LEU A 32 -5.71 -3.81 3.42
N SER A 33 -4.68 -4.28 4.12
CA SER A 33 -3.82 -5.37 3.68
C SER A 33 -4.62 -6.66 3.44
N TYR A 34 -5.52 -7.01 4.36
CA TYR A 34 -6.42 -8.17 4.20
C TYR A 34 -7.40 -8.02 3.04
N ASP A 35 -7.93 -6.82 2.80
CA ASP A 35 -8.82 -6.57 1.66
C ASP A 35 -8.10 -6.75 0.32
N ILE A 36 -6.83 -6.32 0.25
CA ILE A 36 -5.98 -6.53 -0.91
C ILE A 36 -5.68 -8.02 -1.09
N LEU A 37 -5.41 -8.77 -0.02
CA LEU A 37 -5.21 -10.22 -0.09
C LEU A 37 -6.45 -10.94 -0.65
N LYS A 38 -7.65 -10.61 -0.18
CA LYS A 38 -8.91 -11.14 -0.74
C LYS A 38 -9.11 -10.75 -2.20
N LEU A 39 -8.67 -9.56 -2.60
CA LEU A 39 -8.73 -9.14 -3.99
C LEU A 39 -7.72 -9.89 -4.85
N LEU A 40 -6.52 -10.14 -4.30
CA LEU A 40 -5.45 -10.88 -4.96
C LEU A 40 -5.95 -12.24 -5.41
N GLU A 41 -6.63 -13.01 -4.56
CA GLU A 41 -7.15 -14.36 -4.86
C GLU A 41 -7.94 -14.44 -6.17
N THR A 42 -8.77 -13.43 -6.43
CA THR A 42 -9.74 -13.40 -7.55
C THR A 42 -9.28 -12.55 -8.73
N SER A 43 -8.13 -11.87 -8.63
CA SER A 43 -7.66 -10.94 -9.65
C SER A 43 -6.97 -11.63 -10.83
N PRO A 44 -7.05 -11.05 -12.05
CA PRO A 44 -6.25 -11.46 -13.21
C PRO A 44 -4.74 -11.47 -12.94
N ARG A 45 -4.00 -12.31 -13.68
CA ARG A 45 -2.55 -12.53 -13.52
C ARG A 45 -1.73 -11.23 -13.45
N LYS A 46 -2.00 -10.26 -14.35
CA LYS A 46 -1.24 -9.01 -14.44
C LYS A 46 -1.27 -8.16 -13.15
N TYR A 47 -2.26 -8.38 -12.29
CA TYR A 47 -2.41 -7.65 -11.03
C TYR A 47 -1.81 -8.37 -9.83
N LYS A 48 -1.43 -9.65 -9.97
CA LYS A 48 -1.02 -10.47 -8.84
C LYS A 48 0.20 -9.91 -8.12
N ILE A 49 1.26 -9.59 -8.86
CA ILE A 49 2.50 -9.05 -8.28
C ILE A 49 2.25 -7.65 -7.64
N PRO A 50 1.65 -6.67 -8.34
CA PRO A 50 1.32 -5.38 -7.73
C PRO A 50 0.49 -5.48 -6.44
N LEU A 51 -0.56 -6.30 -6.44
CA LEU A 51 -1.43 -6.46 -5.29
C LEU A 51 -0.72 -7.16 -4.14
N PHE A 52 0.09 -8.17 -4.43
CA PHE A 52 0.91 -8.82 -3.42
C PHE A 52 1.88 -7.83 -2.75
N VAL A 53 2.56 -7.00 -3.54
CA VAL A 53 3.48 -5.99 -2.99
C VAL A 53 2.76 -4.97 -2.11
N LEU A 54 1.59 -4.49 -2.53
CA LEU A 54 0.79 -3.59 -1.68
C LEU A 54 0.34 -4.26 -0.38
N HIS A 55 -0.07 -5.53 -0.44
CA HIS A 55 -0.44 -6.31 0.74
C HIS A 55 0.71 -6.37 1.75
N GLU A 56 1.90 -6.80 1.30
CA GLU A 56 3.08 -6.95 2.14
C GLU A 56 3.52 -5.62 2.74
N ILE A 57 3.59 -4.54 1.94
CA ILE A 57 3.99 -3.21 2.44
C ILE A 57 3.05 -2.74 3.55
N PHE A 58 1.73 -2.83 3.36
CA PHE A 58 0.80 -2.40 4.39
C PHE A 58 0.84 -3.29 5.64
N TRP A 59 1.00 -4.60 5.45
CA TRP A 59 1.13 -5.55 6.54
C TRP A 59 2.38 -5.26 7.38
N GLU A 60 3.54 -5.08 6.75
CA GLU A 60 4.80 -4.78 7.44
C GLU A 60 4.74 -3.45 8.19
N ILE A 61 4.21 -2.40 7.57
CA ILE A 61 4.06 -1.10 8.23
C ILE A 61 3.13 -1.21 9.44
N ALA A 62 2.01 -1.94 9.33
CA ALA A 62 1.09 -2.15 10.44
C ALA A 62 1.78 -2.89 11.61
N HIS A 63 2.46 -4.00 11.30
CA HIS A 63 3.11 -4.82 12.32
C HIS A 63 4.29 -4.11 12.99
N ASP A 64 5.03 -3.29 12.24
CA ASP A 64 6.10 -2.47 12.79
C ASP A 64 5.58 -1.41 13.77
N GLN A 65 4.47 -0.75 13.43
CA GLN A 65 3.79 0.22 14.31
C GLN A 65 3.38 -0.42 15.65
N GLU A 66 2.87 -1.65 15.62
CA GLU A 66 2.46 -2.38 16.82
C GLU A 66 3.64 -2.85 17.68
N ARG A 67 4.70 -3.37 17.03
CA ARG A 67 5.86 -3.94 17.74
C ARG A 67 6.68 -2.90 18.48
N ARG A 68 6.91 -1.74 17.86
CA ARG A 68 7.85 -0.72 18.38
C ARG A 68 7.17 0.47 19.03
N MET A 69 5.83 0.51 19.07
CA MET A 69 5.06 1.70 19.48
C MET A 69 5.58 2.96 18.76
N VAL A 70 5.64 2.88 17.43
CA VAL A 70 6.20 3.92 16.56
C VAL A 70 5.56 5.27 16.88
N THR A 71 6.38 6.31 16.99
CA THR A 71 5.88 7.65 17.28
C THR A 71 5.06 8.20 16.11
N LEU A 72 4.15 9.12 16.42
CA LEU A 72 3.36 9.82 15.42
C LEU A 72 4.23 10.44 14.31
N ASP A 73 5.38 11.01 14.66
CA ASP A 73 6.24 11.70 13.71
C ASP A 73 7.07 10.75 12.84
N GLU A 74 7.52 9.61 13.38
CA GLU A 74 8.14 8.54 12.57
C GLU A 74 7.16 8.00 11.53
N ALA A 75 5.91 7.77 11.96
CA ALA A 75 4.84 7.37 11.07
C ALA A 75 4.61 8.43 9.99
N LYS A 76 4.46 9.73 10.34
CA LYS A 76 4.30 10.83 9.35
C LYS A 76 5.41 10.81 8.32
N MET A 77 6.66 10.71 8.77
CA MET A 77 7.84 10.71 7.90
C MET A 77 7.86 9.50 6.97
N LEU A 78 7.34 8.36 7.39
CA LEU A 78 7.20 7.18 6.53
C LEU A 78 6.15 7.41 5.44
N TYR A 79 4.95 7.87 5.83
CA TYR A 79 3.89 8.11 4.84
C TYR A 79 4.21 9.25 3.90
N LEU A 80 4.89 10.32 4.34
CA LEU A 80 5.32 11.41 3.46
C LEU A 80 6.18 10.89 2.28
N GLU A 81 7.07 9.95 2.56
CA GLU A 81 7.98 9.38 1.55
C GLU A 81 7.30 8.31 0.68
N LEU A 82 6.42 7.49 1.26
CA LEU A 82 5.78 6.38 0.57
C LEU A 82 4.44 6.73 -0.06
N HIS A 83 3.82 7.86 0.29
CA HIS A 83 2.45 8.17 -0.11
C HIS A 83 2.27 8.20 -1.62
N LYS A 84 3.12 8.97 -2.29
CA LYS A 84 3.07 9.10 -3.74
C LYS A 84 3.35 7.77 -4.45
N PRO A 85 4.45 7.05 -4.16
CA PRO A 85 4.71 5.72 -4.75
C PRO A 85 3.56 4.72 -4.58
N ILE A 86 2.96 4.65 -3.39
CA ILE A 86 1.82 3.76 -3.12
C ILE A 86 0.61 4.19 -3.95
N LEU A 87 0.30 5.49 -3.96
CA LEU A 87 -0.85 6.01 -4.70
C LEU A 87 -0.69 5.83 -6.21
N ASP A 88 0.51 6.03 -6.75
CA ASP A 88 0.82 5.82 -8.16
C ASP A 88 0.53 4.37 -8.59
N LEU A 89 0.89 3.38 -7.75
CA LEU A 89 0.58 1.98 -8.02
C LEU A 89 -0.92 1.70 -7.95
N ILE A 90 -1.60 2.20 -6.91
CA ILE A 90 -3.05 2.04 -6.77
C ILE A 90 -3.79 2.67 -7.97
N ASP A 91 -3.38 3.86 -8.40
CA ASP A 91 -3.99 4.56 -9.54
C ASP A 91 -3.73 3.83 -10.85
N ALA A 92 -2.53 3.27 -11.05
CA ALA A 92 -2.23 2.43 -12.21
C ALA A 92 -3.12 1.16 -12.25
N LEU A 93 -3.36 0.54 -11.09
CA LEU A 93 -4.28 -0.59 -10.96
C LEU A 93 -5.71 -0.19 -11.31
N VAL A 94 -6.23 0.89 -10.72
CA VAL A 94 -7.58 1.41 -10.95
C VAL A 94 -7.81 1.75 -12.43
N ASN A 95 -6.79 2.32 -13.08
CA ASN A 95 -6.82 2.71 -14.48
C ASN A 95 -6.55 1.55 -15.45
N ASN A 96 -6.38 0.31 -14.95
CA ASN A 96 -6.15 -0.89 -15.75
C ASN A 96 -4.93 -0.71 -16.68
N ALA A 97 -3.84 -0.15 -16.13
CA ALA A 97 -2.56 -0.05 -16.84
C ALA A 97 -2.11 -1.42 -17.40
N ASP A 98 -1.27 -1.36 -18.42
CA ASP A 98 -0.65 -2.55 -18.99
C ASP A 98 0.33 -3.19 -18.00
N GLU A 99 0.67 -4.46 -18.23
CA GLU A 99 1.50 -5.24 -17.32
C GLU A 99 2.90 -4.66 -17.14
N LYS A 100 3.51 -4.10 -18.19
CA LYS A 100 4.84 -3.50 -18.11
C LYS A 100 4.82 -2.28 -17.19
N THR A 101 3.88 -1.36 -17.41
CA THR A 101 3.70 -0.18 -16.56
C THR A 101 3.47 -0.56 -15.10
N LEU A 102 2.63 -1.57 -14.83
CA LEU A 102 2.39 -2.04 -13.46
C LEU A 102 3.66 -2.56 -12.80
N LEU A 103 4.49 -3.34 -13.51
CA LEU A 103 5.72 -3.90 -12.97
C LEU A 103 6.79 -2.82 -12.73
N GLU A 104 6.91 -1.82 -13.60
CA GLU A 104 7.84 -0.70 -13.44
C GLU A 104 7.51 0.14 -12.19
N ILE A 105 6.24 0.48 -12.00
CA ILE A 105 5.78 1.22 -10.81
C ILE A 105 5.96 0.35 -9.55
N THR A 106 5.62 -0.94 -9.63
CA THR A 106 5.79 -1.88 -8.50
C THR A 106 7.26 -1.98 -8.08
N THR A 107 8.19 -2.09 -9.04
CA THR A 107 9.62 -2.16 -8.77
C THR A 107 10.11 -0.88 -8.08
N SER A 108 9.70 0.29 -8.60
CA SER A 108 10.03 1.59 -8.03
C SER A 108 9.52 1.75 -6.59
N LEU A 109 8.31 1.24 -6.32
CA LEU A 109 7.74 1.22 -4.98
C LEU A 109 8.54 0.32 -4.02
N ILE A 110 8.94 -0.88 -4.46
CA ILE A 110 9.77 -1.79 -3.65
C ILE A 110 11.08 -1.09 -3.29
N GLU A 111 11.80 -0.52 -4.26
CA GLU A 111 13.07 0.18 -4.03
C GLU A 111 12.90 1.31 -3.01
N LYS A 112 11.86 2.14 -3.17
CA LYS A 112 11.58 3.24 -2.25
C LYS A 112 11.19 2.76 -0.87
N PHE A 113 10.42 1.67 -0.77
CA PHE A 113 10.06 1.04 0.49
C PHE A 113 11.31 0.56 1.24
N TYR A 114 12.21 -0.19 0.60
CA TYR A 114 13.45 -0.62 1.22
C TYR A 114 14.37 0.54 1.61
N GLU A 115 14.44 1.59 0.78
CA GLU A 115 15.20 2.79 1.10
C GLU A 115 14.70 3.48 2.37
N VAL A 116 13.39 3.60 2.54
CA VAL A 116 12.80 4.43 3.61
C VAL A 116 12.51 3.62 4.87
N PHE A 117 12.02 2.39 4.73
CA PHE A 117 11.55 1.57 5.83
C PHE A 117 12.70 0.78 6.47
N HIS A 118 13.53 0.11 5.66
CA HIS A 118 14.61 -0.74 6.19
C HIS A 118 15.90 0.00 6.55
N LYS A 119 16.21 1.15 5.93
CA LYS A 119 17.37 1.95 6.36
C LYS A 119 17.16 2.69 7.68
N ARG A 120 15.94 2.70 8.22
CA ARG A 120 15.61 3.31 9.52
C ARG A 120 15.72 2.32 10.69
N VAL A 121 15.86 1.03 10.41
CA VAL A 121 16.04 -0.04 11.41
C VAL A 121 17.53 -0.30 11.66
#